data_AF-A0A094PJJ3-F1
#
_entry.id   AF-A0A094PJJ3-F1
#
_cell.length_a   1.000
_cell.length_b   1.000
_cell.length_c   1.000
_cell.angle_alpha   90.00
_cell.angle_beta   90.00
_cell.angle_gamma   90.00
#
_symmetry.space_group_name_H-M   'P 1'
#
loop_
_entity.id
_entity.type
_entity.pdbx_description
1 polymer ?
#
loop_
_entity_poly.entity_id
_entity_poly.type
_entity_poly.pdbx_seq_one_letter_code
_entity_poly.pdbx_strand_id
1 'polypeptide(L)'
;MAGNPLTDPNWASDFTETIIETVDKVRDRTTKPIVMVARGLVFGLLSVFLGVMALVLLLVGISRGLINLLEWPLDHDSAVWVSHLVFGVLLCVVGAIFMVRRQSKEGI
;
A
#
# COMPACT_ATOMS: atom_id res chain seq x y z
N MET A 1 -33.04 14.62 -36.92
CA MET A 1 -32.66 13.66 -37.97
C MET A 1 -31.26 14.03 -38.40
N ALA A 2 -30.23 13.44 -37.78
CA ALA A 2 -28.84 13.82 -38.00
C ALA A 2 -28.08 12.59 -38.51
N GLY A 3 -27.28 12.77 -39.58
CA GLY A 3 -26.40 11.72 -40.11
C GLY A 3 -26.48 11.43 -41.62
N ASN A 4 -27.20 12.22 -42.42
CA ASN A 4 -27.25 11.98 -43.88
C ASN A 4 -26.19 12.82 -44.63
N PRO A 5 -25.22 12.19 -45.32
CA PRO A 5 -24.13 12.89 -46.04
C PRO A 5 -24.60 13.76 -47.21
N LEU A 6 -25.85 13.60 -47.67
CA LEU A 6 -26.38 14.29 -48.85
C LEU A 6 -27.27 15.50 -48.53
N THR A 7 -27.71 15.67 -47.28
CA THR A 7 -28.68 16.72 -46.90
C THR A 7 -28.23 17.59 -45.74
N ASP A 8 -27.13 17.24 -45.08
CA ASP A 8 -26.62 17.96 -43.91
C ASP A 8 -25.21 18.51 -44.18
N PRO A 9 -25.04 19.85 -44.26
CA PRO A 9 -23.74 20.47 -44.55
C PRO A 9 -22.69 20.27 -43.44
N ASN A 10 -23.11 19.94 -42.20
CA ASN A 10 -22.21 19.72 -41.07
C ASN A 10 -21.91 18.23 -40.81
N TRP A 11 -22.41 17.33 -41.66
CA TRP A 11 -22.19 15.89 -41.50
C TRP A 11 -20.71 15.51 -41.42
N ALA A 12 -19.87 16.16 -42.24
CA ALA A 12 -18.45 15.88 -42.26
C ALA A 12 -17.73 16.32 -40.97
N SER A 13 -18.13 17.46 -40.38
CA SER A 13 -17.55 17.92 -39.11
C SER A 13 -17.97 17.03 -37.96
N ASP A 14 -19.26 16.68 -37.87
CA ASP A 14 -19.80 15.86 -36.78
C ASP A 14 -19.20 14.45 -36.79
N PHE A 15 -19.01 13.87 -37.98
CA PHE A 15 -18.38 12.56 -38.13
C PHE A 15 -16.89 12.59 -37.76
N THR A 16 -16.19 13.66 -38.16
CA THR A 16 -14.78 13.86 -37.80
C THR A 16 -14.62 14.05 -36.29
N GLU A 17 -15.49 14.83 -35.67
CA GLU A 17 -15.50 15.07 -34.22
C GLU A 17 -15.78 13.77 -33.45
N THR A 18 -16.73 12.96 -33.92
CA THR A 18 -17.00 11.63 -33.37
C THR A 18 -15.79 10.70 -33.44
N ILE A 19 -15.04 10.73 -34.55
CA ILE A 19 -13.80 9.95 -34.70
C ILE A 19 -12.73 10.45 -33.73
N ILE A 20 -12.53 11.77 -33.66
CA ILE A 20 -11.54 12.38 -32.76
C ILE A 20 -11.86 12.05 -31.30
N GLU A 21 -13.11 12.19 -30.86
CA GLU A 21 -13.51 11.81 -29.50
C GLU A 21 -13.27 10.32 -29.22
N THR A 22 -13.54 9.45 -30.19
CA THR A 22 -13.33 8.01 -30.03
C THR A 22 -11.85 7.67 -29.90
N VAL A 23 -10.98 8.28 -30.72
CA VAL A 23 -9.53 8.10 -30.66
C VAL A 23 -8.97 8.66 -29.36
N ASP A 24 -9.42 9.85 -28.95
CA ASP A 24 -9.01 10.48 -27.70
C ASP A 24 -9.42 9.64 -26.49
N LYS A 25 -10.60 9.04 -26.52
CA LYS A 25 -11.08 8.12 -25.48
C LYS A 25 -10.22 6.85 -25.39
N VAL A 26 -9.78 6.29 -26.51
CA VAL A 26 -8.87 5.13 -26.54
C VAL A 26 -7.47 5.51 -26.03
N ARG A 27 -6.96 6.67 -26.43
CA ARG A 27 -5.67 7.20 -25.98
C ARG A 27 -5.65 7.44 -24.48
N ASP A 28 -6.67 8.11 -23.96
CA ASP A 28 -6.79 8.41 -22.53
C ASP A 28 -6.94 7.14 -21.68
N ARG A 29 -7.62 6.12 -22.20
CA ARG A 29 -7.74 4.82 -21.53
C ARG A 29 -6.46 4.01 -21.50
N THR A 30 -5.48 4.32 -22.35
CA THR A 30 -4.24 3.54 -22.45
C THR A 30 -3.13 4.20 -21.64
N THR A 31 -2.93 5.50 -21.77
CA THR A 31 -1.74 6.16 -21.19
C THR A 31 -1.88 6.46 -19.70
N LYS A 32 -3.06 6.94 -19.26
CA LYS A 32 -3.26 7.37 -17.86
C LYS A 32 -3.27 6.21 -16.84
N PRO A 33 -3.98 5.08 -17.07
CA PRO A 33 -4.03 4.01 -16.07
C PRO A 33 -2.73 3.21 -16.01
N ILE A 34 -2.02 3.03 -17.13
CA ILE A 34 -0.75 2.27 -17.15
C ILE A 34 0.31 2.95 -16.28
N VAL A 35 0.44 4.28 -16.39
CA VAL A 35 1.40 5.05 -15.57
C VAL A 35 1.02 4.99 -14.08
N MET A 36 -0.27 5.02 -13.76
CA MET A 36 -0.74 4.91 -12.37
C MET A 36 -0.45 3.53 -11.78
N VAL A 37 -0.67 2.44 -12.53
CA VAL A 37 -0.33 1.08 -12.10
C VAL A 37 1.17 0.92 -11.91
N ALA A 38 1.98 1.40 -12.86
CA ALA A 38 3.44 1.36 -12.76
C ALA A 38 3.95 2.12 -11.52
N ARG A 39 3.43 3.33 -11.26
CA ARG A 39 3.75 4.10 -10.05
C ARG A 39 3.29 3.38 -8.78
N GLY A 40 2.08 2.83 -8.77
CA GLY A 40 1.58 2.04 -7.64
C GLY A 40 2.46 0.83 -7.32
N LEU A 41 2.98 0.16 -8.34
CA LEU A 41 3.91 -0.96 -8.18
C LEU A 41 5.25 -0.52 -7.58
N VAL A 42 5.85 0.54 -8.13
CA VAL A 42 7.17 1.03 -7.68
C VAL A 42 7.08 1.60 -6.27
N PHE A 43 6.12 2.48 -5.99
CA PHE A 43 5.91 3.03 -4.65
C PHE A 43 5.45 1.98 -3.66
N GLY A 44 4.64 1.01 -4.09
CA GLY A 44 4.23 -0.12 -3.25
C GLY A 44 5.44 -0.98 -2.85
N LEU A 45 6.30 -1.34 -3.80
CA LEU A 45 7.50 -2.13 -3.51
C LEU A 45 8.48 -1.38 -2.61
N LEU A 46 8.73 -0.09 -2.90
CA LEU A 46 9.57 0.76 -2.06
C LEU A 46 8.99 0.89 -0.64
N SER A 47 7.67 1.09 -0.51
CA SER A 47 7.00 1.21 0.78
C SER A 47 7.08 -0.08 1.59
N VAL A 48 6.92 -1.25 0.95
CA VAL A 48 7.07 -2.54 1.62
C VAL A 48 8.51 -2.72 2.11
N PHE A 49 9.49 -2.45 1.25
CA PHE A 49 10.89 -2.59 1.62
C PHE A 49 11.28 -1.66 2.79
N LEU A 50 10.92 -0.37 2.70
CA LEU A 50 11.17 0.60 3.75
C LEU A 50 10.40 0.26 5.04
N GLY A 51 9.17 -0.22 4.90
CA GLY A 51 8.33 -0.63 6.02
C GLY A 51 8.91 -1.82 6.77
N VAL A 52 9.41 -2.83 6.06
CA VAL A 52 10.09 -3.99 6.65
C VAL A 52 11.37 -3.54 7.35
N MET A 53 12.18 -2.70 6.70
CA MET A 53 13.43 -2.20 7.31
C MET A 53 13.15 -1.39 8.58
N ALA A 54 12.18 -0.49 8.54
CA ALA A 54 11.76 0.32 9.69
C ALA A 54 11.23 -0.58 10.82
N LEU A 55 10.44 -1.60 10.49
CA LEU A 55 9.94 -2.58 11.46
C LEU A 55 11.10 -3.30 12.15
N VAL A 56 12.07 -3.82 11.39
CA VAL A 56 13.25 -4.50 11.97
C VAL A 56 14.03 -3.56 12.89
N LEU A 57 14.30 -2.33 12.46
CA LEU A 57 15.02 -1.35 13.29
C LEU A 57 14.24 -0.98 14.56
N LEU A 58 12.93 -0.81 14.46
CA LEU A 58 12.07 -0.56 15.61
C LEU A 58 12.16 -1.75 16.57
N LEU A 59 12.12 -2.97 16.06
CA LEU A 59 12.19 -4.15 16.91
C LEU A 59 13.53 -4.24 17.65
N VAL A 60 14.64 -4.06 16.94
CA VAL A 60 15.97 -4.03 17.53
C VAL A 60 16.11 -2.88 18.54
N GLY A 61 15.56 -1.71 18.22
CA GLY A 61 15.57 -0.53 19.08
C GLY A 61 14.82 -0.76 20.39
N ILE A 62 13.62 -1.35 20.34
CA ILE A 62 12.87 -1.71 21.55
C ILE A 62 13.64 -2.77 22.34
N SER A 63 14.16 -3.82 21.70
CA SER A 63 14.91 -4.88 22.38
C SER A 63 16.11 -4.31 23.14
N ARG A 64 16.93 -3.48 22.48
CA ARG A 64 18.08 -2.82 23.11
C ARG A 64 17.68 -1.79 24.16
N GLY A 65 16.63 -1.02 23.91
CA GLY A 65 16.12 -0.05 24.88
C GLY A 65 15.65 -0.72 26.16
N LEU A 66 14.99 -1.87 26.05
CA LEU A 66 14.50 -2.64 27.19
C LEU A 66 15.66 -3.25 28.00
N ILE A 67 16.71 -3.75 27.33
CA ILE A 67 17.91 -4.26 27.99
C ILE A 67 18.60 -3.14 28.80
N ASN A 68 18.88 -2.00 28.16
CA ASN A 68 19.52 -0.85 28.84
C ASN A 68 18.69 -0.32 30.03
N LEU A 69 17.36 -0.33 29.93
CA LEU A 69 16.50 0.14 31.02
C LEU A 69 16.46 -0.85 32.19
N LEU A 70 16.62 -2.15 31.90
CA LEU A 70 16.50 -3.23 32.87
C LEU A 70 17.85 -3.60 33.54
N GLU A 71 18.97 -3.21 32.94
CA GLU A 71 20.30 -3.24 33.58
C GLU A 71 20.42 -2.35 34.82
N TRP A 72 19.53 -1.35 34.98
CA TRP A 72 19.53 -0.47 36.15
C TRP A 72 19.14 -1.21 37.46
N PRO A 73 18.10 -2.09 37.46
CA PRO A 73 17.73 -2.86 38.65
C PRO A 73 18.11 -4.35 38.67
N LEU A 74 18.48 -4.99 37.55
CA LEU A 74 18.71 -6.44 37.47
C LEU A 74 20.09 -6.82 36.95
N ASP A 75 20.59 -7.96 37.43
CA ASP A 75 21.84 -8.57 36.96
C ASP A 75 21.78 -8.81 35.44
N HIS A 76 22.89 -8.54 34.74
CA HIS A 76 22.97 -8.40 33.28
C HIS A 76 22.37 -9.62 32.56
N ASP A 77 22.59 -10.81 33.11
CA ASP A 77 22.16 -12.08 32.51
C ASP A 77 20.64 -12.26 32.57
N SER A 78 19.99 -11.83 33.66
CA SER A 78 18.52 -11.90 33.81
C SER A 78 17.79 -10.86 32.95
N ALA A 79 18.40 -9.69 32.75
CA ALA A 79 17.82 -8.62 31.93
C ALA A 79 17.65 -9.02 30.45
N VAL A 80 18.57 -9.83 29.91
CA VAL A 80 18.50 -10.34 28.54
C VAL A 80 17.31 -11.29 28.37
N TRP A 81 17.10 -12.25 29.27
CA TRP A 81 15.99 -13.21 29.15
C TRP A 81 14.62 -12.55 29.32
N VAL A 82 14.50 -11.62 30.28
CA VAL A 82 13.25 -10.89 30.51
C VAL A 82 12.92 -9.99 29.32
N SER A 83 13.91 -9.32 28.72
CA SER A 83 13.66 -8.49 27.54
C SER A 83 13.16 -9.31 26.36
N HIS A 84 13.75 -10.49 26.08
CA HIS A 84 13.30 -11.38 25.02
C HIS A 84 11.88 -11.94 25.28
N LEU A 85 11.54 -12.25 26.54
CA LEU A 85 10.18 -12.69 26.89
C LEU A 85 9.14 -11.58 26.66
N VAL A 86 9.42 -10.36 27.12
CA VAL A 86 8.52 -9.21 26.90
C VAL A 86 8.36 -8.95 25.40
N PHE A 87 9.45 -9.10 24.64
CA PHE A 87 9.45 -8.93 23.20
C PHE A 87 8.59 -9.98 22.47
N GLY A 88 8.74 -11.24 22.86
CA GLY A 88 7.94 -12.35 22.34
C GLY A 88 6.45 -12.15 22.65
N VAL A 89 6.11 -11.77 23.89
CA VAL A 89 4.73 -11.48 24.30
C VAL A 89 4.15 -10.31 23.49
N LEU A 90 4.92 -9.22 23.31
CA LEU A 90 4.49 -8.07 22.52
C LEU A 90 4.13 -8.49 21.09
N LEU A 91 5.00 -9.26 20.43
CA LEU A 91 4.76 -9.75 19.07
C LEU A 91 3.56 -10.70 19.00
N CYS A 92 3.38 -11.59 19.98
CA CYS A 92 2.21 -12.47 20.06
C CYS A 92 0.91 -11.68 20.23
N VAL A 93 0.89 -10.65 21.08
CA VAL A 93 -0.30 -9.79 21.28
C VAL A 93 -0.62 -9.02 20.00
N VAL A 94 0.37 -8.42 19.36
CA VAL A 94 0.18 -7.71 18.08
C VAL A 94 -0.35 -8.67 17.02
N GLY A 95 0.22 -9.87 16.90
CA GLY A 95 -0.26 -10.92 16.00
C GLY A 95 -1.70 -11.34 16.28
N ALA A 96 -2.05 -11.54 17.54
CA ALA A 96 -3.41 -11.88 17.97
C ALA A 96 -4.42 -10.76 17.62
N ILE A 97 -4.07 -9.49 17.85
CA ILE A 97 -4.92 -8.35 17.48
C ILE A 97 -5.16 -8.31 15.97
N PHE A 98 -4.12 -8.55 15.15
CA PHE A 98 -4.27 -8.60 13.70
C PHE A 98 -5.17 -9.76 13.25
N MET A 99 -5.05 -10.94 13.87
CA MET A 99 -5.93 -12.07 13.59
C MET A 99 -7.39 -11.77 13.93
N VAL A 100 -7.67 -11.19 15.11
CA VAL A 100 -9.03 -10.79 15.51
C VAL A 100 -9.60 -9.76 14.54
N ARG A 101 -8.79 -8.77 14.13
CA ARG A 101 -9.21 -7.77 13.14
C ARG A 101 -9.47 -8.35 11.76
N ARG A 102 -8.74 -9.38 11.35
CA ARG A 102 -9.02 -10.11 10.11
C ARG A 102 -10.38 -10.82 10.19
N GLN A 103 -10.63 -11.57 11.26
CA GLN A 103 -11.88 -12.31 11.40
C GLN A 103 -13.12 -11.39 11.48
N SER A 104 -12.98 -10.21 12.07
CA SER A 104 -14.06 -9.22 12.12
C SER A 104 -14.46 -8.67 10.74
N LYS A 105 -13.58 -8.73 9.73
CA LYS A 105 -13.89 -8.30 8.35
C LYS A 105 -14.51 -9.39 7.49
N GLU A 106 -14.32 -10.67 7.83
CA GLU A 106 -14.95 -11.81 7.15
C GLU A 106 -16.37 -12.11 7.69
N GLY A 107 -16.79 -11.43 8.76
CA GLY A 107 -18.09 -11.62 9.43
C GLY A 107 -19.18 -10.57 9.15
N ILE A 108 -19.06 -9.77 8.07
CA ILE A 108 -20.10 -8.84 7.59
C ILE A 108 -20.40 -9.13 6.13
#